data_AF-A0A959DVE5-F1
#
_entry.id   AF-A0A959DVE5-F1
#
_cell.length_a   1.000
_cell.length_b   1.000
_cell.length_c   1.000
_cell.angle_alpha   90.00
_cell.angle_beta   90.00
_cell.angle_gamma   90.00
#
_symmetry.space_group_name_H-M   'P 1'
#
loop_
_entity.id
_entity.type
_entity.pdbx_description
1 polymer ?
#
loop_
_entity_poly.entity_id
_entity_poly.type
_entity_poly.pdbx_seq_one_letter_code
_entity_poly.pdbx_strand_id
1 'polypeptide(L)'
;MKILKERQFDVSFRLYGGEPKDVNLVPEDYTGYFLAKNDRIKENVTGIFISAAKSASNSMYNIFECQDSKSYDLWIELIDVFSEIENSEIMIGDVLINKYIWKNQLAKQYKIRL
;
A
#
# COMPACT_ATOMS: atom_id res chain seq x y z
N MET A 1 -5.57 4.40 -5.76
CA MET A 1 -5.35 3.33 -6.75
C MET A 1 -5.22 3.83 -8.18
N LYS A 2 -6.04 4.80 -8.65
CA LYS A 2 -5.81 5.49 -9.94
C LYS A 2 -4.37 6.01 -10.10
N ILE A 3 -3.82 6.59 -9.03
CA ILE A 3 -2.43 7.08 -8.97
C ILE A 3 -1.41 5.96 -9.25
N LEU A 4 -1.63 4.72 -8.78
CA LEU A 4 -0.71 3.62 -9.05
C LEU A 4 -0.71 3.23 -10.53
N LYS A 5 -1.89 3.22 -11.19
CA LYS A 5 -1.99 3.01 -12.64
C LYS A 5 -1.28 4.11 -13.43
N GLU A 6 -1.41 5.38 -12.99
CA GLU A 6 -0.67 6.51 -13.58
C GLU A 6 0.85 6.36 -13.42
N ARG A 7 1.30 5.68 -12.35
CA ARG A 7 2.70 5.30 -12.11
C ARG A 7 3.10 3.98 -12.77
N GLN A 8 2.33 3.49 -13.74
CA GLN A 8 2.59 2.26 -14.51
C GLN A 8 2.51 0.96 -13.70
N PHE A 9 1.87 0.96 -12.53
CA PHE A 9 1.54 -0.26 -11.80
C PHE A 9 0.17 -0.77 -12.22
N ASP A 10 0.15 -1.88 -12.95
CA ASP A 10 -1.09 -2.60 -13.27
C ASP A 10 -1.47 -3.53 -12.11
N VAL A 11 -2.47 -3.12 -11.34
CA VAL A 11 -2.84 -3.72 -10.04
C VAL A 11 -4.33 -4.01 -9.94
N SER A 12 -4.67 -4.99 -9.11
CA SER A 12 -6.04 -5.35 -8.74
C SER A 12 -6.17 -5.63 -7.24
N PHE A 13 -7.39 -5.49 -6.73
CA PHE A 13 -7.72 -5.95 -5.37
C PHE A 13 -8.19 -7.39 -5.39
N ARG A 14 -7.98 -8.13 -4.31
CA ARG A 14 -8.57 -9.46 -4.12
C ARG A 14 -8.80 -9.80 -2.66
N LEU A 15 -9.74 -10.69 -2.41
CA LEU A 15 -9.83 -11.42 -1.15
C LEU A 15 -8.83 -12.59 -1.16
N TYR A 16 -8.50 -13.14 0.01
CA TYR A 16 -7.61 -14.30 0.10
C TYR A 16 -8.12 -15.45 -0.79
N GLY A 17 -7.32 -15.87 -1.77
CA GLY A 17 -7.70 -16.92 -2.73
C GLY A 17 -8.87 -16.58 -3.65
N GLY A 18 -9.42 -15.37 -3.59
CA GLY A 18 -10.54 -14.93 -4.44
C GLY A 18 -10.10 -14.39 -5.79
N GLU A 19 -11.07 -14.20 -6.68
CA GLU A 19 -10.86 -13.59 -7.99
C GLU A 19 -10.42 -12.12 -7.89
N PRO A 20 -9.60 -11.62 -8.82
CA PRO A 20 -9.28 -10.20 -8.93
C PRO A 20 -10.53 -9.34 -9.09
N LYS A 21 -10.57 -8.22 -8.38
CA LYS A 21 -11.61 -7.20 -8.42
C LYS A 21 -11.03 -5.88 -8.91
N ASP A 22 -11.88 -5.08 -9.55
CA ASP A 22 -11.52 -3.73 -9.96
C ASP A 22 -11.21 -2.87 -8.72
N VAL A 23 -10.12 -2.10 -8.80
CA VAL A 23 -9.65 -1.19 -7.75
C VAL A 23 -10.60 -0.03 -7.44
N ASN A 24 -11.60 0.21 -8.28
CA ASN A 24 -12.65 1.21 -8.07
C ASN A 24 -13.87 0.64 -7.33
N LEU A 25 -13.93 -0.67 -7.11
CA LEU A 25 -15.01 -1.29 -6.34
C LEU A 25 -14.60 -1.35 -4.87
N VAL A 26 -15.30 -0.57 -4.03
CA VAL A 26 -15.18 -0.66 -2.57
C VAL A 26 -15.77 -2.01 -2.15
N PRO A 27 -15.00 -2.91 -1.52
CA PRO A 27 -15.53 -4.24 -1.25
C PRO A 27 -16.34 -4.26 0.06
N GLU A 28 -17.27 -5.21 0.15
CA GLU A 28 -18.35 -5.20 1.16
C GLU A 28 -17.91 -5.62 2.57
N ASP A 29 -16.82 -6.38 2.70
CA ASP A 29 -16.31 -6.91 3.98
C ASP A 29 -14.94 -6.29 4.30
N TYR A 30 -14.90 -5.40 5.29
CA TYR A 30 -13.79 -4.48 5.59
C TYR A 30 -12.63 -5.10 6.40
N THR A 31 -12.57 -6.42 6.52
CA THR A 31 -11.54 -7.12 7.31
C THR A 31 -10.14 -7.04 6.67
N GLY A 32 -10.06 -6.91 5.35
CA GLY A 32 -8.82 -6.63 4.62
C GLY A 32 -8.80 -7.19 3.20
N TYR A 33 -7.85 -6.70 2.39
CA TYR A 33 -7.69 -7.04 0.99
C TYR A 33 -6.22 -7.18 0.61
N PHE A 34 -5.97 -7.93 -0.45
CA PHE A 34 -4.65 -7.98 -1.06
C PHE A 34 -4.61 -7.11 -2.30
N LEU A 35 -3.56 -6.29 -2.43
CA LEU A 35 -3.19 -5.56 -3.62
C LEU A 35 -2.01 -6.27 -4.28
N ALA A 36 -2.16 -6.69 -5.54
CA ALA A 36 -1.12 -7.41 -6.26
C ALA A 36 -0.96 -6.87 -7.68
N LYS A 37 0.26 -6.99 -8.23
CA LYS A 37 0.53 -6.73 -9.65
C LYS A 37 -0.10 -7.84 -10.50
N ASN A 38 -0.82 -7.46 -11.56
CA ASN A 38 -1.64 -8.39 -12.35
C ASN A 38 -0.83 -9.48 -13.04
N ASP A 39 0.39 -9.16 -13.48
CA ASP A 39 1.35 -10.09 -14.07
C ASP A 39 1.82 -11.19 -13.10
N ARG A 40 1.65 -10.98 -11.78
CA ARG A 40 2.13 -11.88 -10.73
C ARG A 40 1.03 -12.60 -9.95
N ILE A 41 -0.24 -12.37 -10.26
CA ILE A 41 -1.38 -12.98 -9.55
C ILE A 41 -1.35 -14.52 -9.58
N LYS A 42 -0.78 -15.10 -10.64
CA LYS A 42 -0.60 -16.55 -10.80
C LYS A 42 0.56 -17.12 -9.96
N GLU A 43 1.52 -16.29 -9.59
CA GLU A 43 2.74 -16.69 -8.87
C GLU A 43 2.64 -16.44 -7.36
N ASN A 44 1.94 -15.36 -6.98
CA ASN A 44 1.80 -14.97 -5.60
C ASN A 44 0.36 -14.56 -5.31
N VAL A 45 -0.28 -15.32 -4.44
CA VAL A 45 -1.68 -15.13 -4.07
C VAL A 45 -1.86 -13.92 -3.14
N THR A 46 -0.83 -13.53 -2.38
CA THR A 46 -0.96 -12.58 -1.28
C THR A 46 -0.46 -11.16 -1.58
N GLY A 47 0.54 -10.92 -2.43
CA GLY A 47 0.94 -9.53 -2.74
C GLY A 47 1.16 -8.64 -1.50
N ILE A 48 0.49 -7.48 -1.42
CA ILE A 48 0.45 -6.60 -0.24
C ILE A 48 -0.92 -6.72 0.43
N PHE A 49 -0.95 -7.13 1.70
CA PHE A 49 -2.17 -7.11 2.49
C PHE A 49 -2.44 -5.70 3.02
N ILE A 50 -3.70 -5.26 2.93
CA ILE A 50 -4.21 -3.98 3.40
C ILE A 50 -5.41 -4.28 4.27
N SER A 51 -5.30 -4.06 5.57
CA SER A 51 -6.44 -4.13 6.48
C SER A 51 -6.70 -2.76 7.08
N ALA A 52 -7.97 -2.41 7.20
CA ALA A 52 -8.36 -1.20 7.89
C ALA A 52 -8.75 -1.57 9.31
N ALA A 53 -8.22 -0.83 10.26
CA ALA A 53 -8.57 -1.02 11.64
C ALA A 53 -8.98 0.32 12.25
N LYS A 54 -10.13 0.32 12.91
CA LYS A 54 -10.68 1.51 13.54
C LYS A 54 -10.07 1.64 14.93
N SER A 55 -9.51 2.81 15.22
CA SER A 55 -9.29 3.21 16.61
C SER A 55 -10.57 3.83 17.17
N ALA A 56 -10.76 3.76 18.48
CA ALA A 56 -11.81 4.48 19.20
C ALA A 56 -11.64 6.02 19.16
N SER A 57 -10.47 6.51 18.74
CA SER A 57 -10.03 7.91 18.89
C SER A 57 -10.03 8.70 17.58
N ASN A 58 -11.16 8.82 16.86
CA ASN A 58 -11.31 9.67 15.66
C ASN A 58 -10.26 9.51 14.53
N SER A 59 -9.42 8.48 14.61
CA SER A 59 -8.30 8.21 13.73
C SER A 59 -8.50 6.85 13.05
N MET A 60 -8.37 6.81 11.73
CA MET A 60 -8.30 5.55 10.99
C MET A 60 -6.85 5.15 10.83
N TYR A 61 -6.53 3.88 11.13
CA TYR A 61 -5.24 3.31 10.76
C TYR A 61 -5.46 2.20 9.74
N ASN A 62 -4.57 2.16 8.75
CA ASN A 62 -4.50 1.06 7.79
C ASN A 62 -3.19 0.32 8.05
N ILE A 63 -3.26 -0.99 8.13
CA ILE A 63 -2.09 -1.87 8.25
C ILE A 63 -1.76 -2.35 6.84
N PHE A 64 -0.48 -2.24 6.48
CA PHE A 64 0.06 -2.72 5.21
C PHE A 64 1.11 -3.79 5.50
N GLU A 65 0.89 -5.02 5.04
CA GLU A 65 1.86 -6.10 5.19
C GLU A 65 2.36 -6.56 3.82
N CYS A 66 3.68 -6.58 3.64
CA CYS A 66 4.31 -7.07 2.42
C CYS A 66 5.21 -8.26 2.77
N GLN A 67 4.74 -9.47 2.47
CA GLN A 67 5.45 -10.71 2.79
C GLN A 67 6.33 -11.21 1.62
N ASP A 68 6.31 -10.51 0.48
CA ASP A 68 6.98 -10.91 -0.75
C ASP A 68 7.91 -9.80 -1.25
N SER A 69 9.20 -10.10 -1.29
CA SER A 69 10.25 -9.16 -1.74
C SER A 69 10.05 -8.68 -3.18
N LYS A 70 9.41 -9.48 -4.04
CA LYS A 70 9.10 -9.09 -5.42
C LYS A 70 7.93 -8.08 -5.52
N SER A 71 7.28 -7.77 -4.39
CA SER A 71 6.23 -6.76 -4.26
C SER A 71 6.73 -5.49 -3.56
N TYR A 72 8.03 -5.38 -3.26
CA TYR A 72 8.61 -4.21 -2.57
C TYR A 72 8.52 -2.92 -3.39
N ASP A 73 8.62 -3.00 -4.71
CA ASP A 73 8.43 -1.86 -5.60
C ASP A 73 7.01 -1.27 -5.45
N LEU A 74 5.99 -2.13 -5.54
CA LEU A 74 4.60 -1.74 -5.33
C LEU A 74 4.37 -1.23 -3.90
N TRP A 75 5.04 -1.82 -2.91
CA TRP A 75 4.89 -1.42 -1.50
C TRP A 75 5.48 -0.04 -1.22
N ILE A 76 6.66 0.26 -1.76
CA ILE A 76 7.28 1.59 -1.69
C ILE A 76 6.36 2.64 -2.32
N GLU A 77 5.81 2.35 -3.49
CA GLU A 77 4.92 3.25 -4.22
C GLU A 77 3.59 3.46 -3.50
N LEU A 78 3.06 2.40 -2.87
CA LEU A 78 1.88 2.48 -2.02
C LEU A 78 2.13 3.41 -0.83
N ILE A 79 3.23 3.22 -0.10
CA ILE A 79 3.60 4.08 1.03
C ILE A 79 3.75 5.53 0.59
N ASP A 80 4.39 5.78 -0.56
CA ASP A 80 4.53 7.14 -1.09
C ASP A 80 3.18 7.81 -1.33
N VAL A 81 2.24 7.10 -1.97
CA VAL A 81 0.87 7.60 -2.17
C VAL A 81 0.16 7.90 -0.85
N PHE A 82 0.27 7.01 0.14
CA PHE A 82 -0.37 7.25 1.45
C PHE A 82 0.30 8.39 2.21
N SER A 83 1.61 8.58 2.07
CA SER A 83 2.35 9.65 2.74
C SER A 83 1.91 11.04 2.26
N GLU A 84 1.33 11.14 1.07
CA GLU A 84 0.80 12.39 0.51
C GLU A 84 -0.52 12.84 1.15
N ILE A 85 -1.19 11.99 1.92
CA ILE A 85 -2.43 12.34 2.62
C ILE A 85 -2.11 13.31 3.75
N GLU A 86 -2.77 14.47 3.74
CA GLU A 86 -2.59 15.49 4.77
C GLU A 86 -2.96 14.94 6.16
N ASN A 87 -2.12 15.22 7.16
CA ASN A 87 -2.24 14.71 8.53
C ASN A 87 -2.22 13.17 8.67
N SER A 88 -1.70 12.45 7.66
CA SER A 88 -1.44 11.01 7.80
C SER A 88 -0.09 10.73 8.43
N GLU A 89 -0.08 9.69 9.25
CA GLU A 89 1.13 9.06 9.77
C GLU A 89 1.07 7.58 9.39
N ILE A 90 2.18 7.04 8.89
CA ILE A 90 2.32 5.64 8.53
C ILE A 90 3.32 5.04 9.51
N MET A 91 2.97 3.91 10.10
CA MET A 91 3.88 3.18 10.99
C MET A 91 4.45 1.97 10.24
N ILE A 92 5.77 1.88 10.14
CA ILE A 92 6.49 0.75 9.55
C ILE A 92 7.40 0.17 10.65
N GLY A 93 6.99 -0.97 11.21
CA GLY A 93 7.63 -1.50 12.42
C GLY A 93 7.44 -0.53 13.60
N ASP A 94 8.54 -0.08 14.18
CA ASP A 94 8.59 0.92 15.26
C ASP A 94 8.83 2.36 14.75
N VAL A 95 8.91 2.55 13.42
CA VAL A 95 9.16 3.85 12.82
C VAL A 95 7.85 4.49 12.38
N LEU A 96 7.59 5.71 12.86
CA LEU A 96 6.51 6.56 12.39
C LEU A 96 7.02 7.51 11.30
N ILE A 97 6.39 7.47 10.12
CA ILE A 97 6.74 8.31 8.98
C ILE A 97 5.54 9.19 8.58
N ASN A 98 5.83 10.42 8.15
CA ASN A 98 4.91 11.29 7.44
C ASN A 98 5.52 11.64 6.07
N LYS A 99 4.81 12.41 5.24
CA LYS A 99 5.28 12.88 3.92
C LYS A 99 6.74 13.35 3.91
N TYR A 100 7.11 14.19 4.87
CA TYR A 100 8.42 14.83 4.91
C TYR A 100 9.52 13.82 5.26
N ILE A 101 9.27 12.97 6.26
CA ILE A 101 10.21 11.92 6.65
C ILE A 101 10.40 10.93 5.51
N TRP A 102 9.30 10.50 4.87
CA TRP A 102 9.34 9.54 3.78
C TRP A 102 10.13 10.04 2.58
N LYS A 103 9.85 11.25 2.08
CA LYS A 103 10.59 11.85 0.96
C LYS A 103 12.08 11.96 1.27
N ASN A 104 12.43 12.41 2.47
CA ASN A 104 13.83 12.48 2.90
C ASN A 104 14.52 11.11 2.91
N GLN A 105 13.82 10.04 3.29
CA GLN A 105 14.38 8.68 3.24
C GLN A 105 14.56 8.19 1.81
N LEU A 106 13.55 8.38 0.94
CA LEU A 106 13.68 8.04 -0.48
C LEU A 106 14.85 8.80 -1.13
N ALA A 107 14.97 10.09 -0.86
CA ALA A 107 16.07 10.91 -1.37
C ALA A 107 17.44 10.38 -0.94
N LYS A 108 17.61 9.97 0.33
CA LYS A 108 18.83 9.34 0.82
C LYS A 108 19.12 8.01 0.12
N GLN A 109 18.10 7.16 -0.02
CA GLN A 109 18.22 5.84 -0.63
C GLN A 109 18.60 5.92 -2.11
N TYR A 110 17.98 6.83 -2.86
CA TYR A 110 18.20 7.02 -4.29
C TYR A 110 19.28 8.06 -4.62
N LYS A 111 19.96 8.62 -3.61
CA LYS A 111 20.99 9.68 -3.76
C LYS A 111 20.48 10.92 -4.51
N ILE A 112 19.21 11.27 -4.34
CA ILE A 112 18.58 12.43 -4.95
C ILE A 112 18.70 13.60 -3.96
N ARG A 113 19.14 14.78 -4.42
CA ARG A 113 19.00 16.02 -3.63
C ARG A 113 17.57 16.53 -3.79
N LEU A 114 16.83 16.63 -2.68
CA LEU A 114 15.53 17.29 -2.62
C LEU A 114 15.67 18.81 -2.59
#